data_AF-A0A383VAJ9-F1
#
_entry.id   AF-A0A383VAJ9-F1
#
_cell.length_a   1.000
_cell.length_b   1.000
_cell.length_c   1.000
_cell.angle_alpha   90.00
_cell.angle_beta   90.00
_cell.angle_gamma   90.00
#
_symmetry.space_group_name_H-M   'P 1'
#
loop_
_entity.id
_entity.type
_entity.pdbx_description
1 polymer ?
#
loop_
_entity_poly.entity_id
_entity_poly.type
_entity_poly.pdbx_seq_one_letter_code
_entity_poly.pdbx_strand_id
1 'polypeptide(L)'
;MDEVLQIVKLCFPRLTPKDMCMLRCSCSELAGMSVSWQDHSINFKLDGSDSATCWLQKNIESMRKLSLNISGDVPQTALQDVMEAGRNLTCLSISSKNITELPPLSPKLEQLKLESCSALLTLPVLPQTLRELDCQSCDALEVLPSSLSSTAVCKLTCGNCPLLKSLPQLPKSLVELKMKWCGSLLQLPALPEGLKCLYTAGCEALEERMQGPAAAARAAATCAGATVDKLLHCIEAAARAANSLEGFPMARLQQPAAAA
;
A
#
# COMPACT_ATOMS: atom_id res chain seq x y z
N MET A 1 -28.71 24.20 -16.58
CA MET A 1 -27.97 23.43 -15.56
C MET A 1 -27.12 22.34 -16.23
N ASP A 2 -27.67 21.58 -17.18
CA ASP A 2 -26.93 20.58 -17.98
C ASP A 2 -25.73 21.13 -18.79
N GLU A 3 -25.86 22.30 -19.42
CA GLU A 3 -24.77 22.90 -20.20
C GLU A 3 -23.57 23.29 -19.32
N VAL A 4 -23.81 23.80 -18.12
CA VAL A 4 -22.75 24.14 -17.15
C VAL A 4 -22.02 22.87 -16.71
N LEU A 5 -22.77 21.78 -16.49
CA LEU A 5 -22.21 20.49 -16.12
C LEU A 5 -21.36 19.89 -17.26
N GLN A 6 -21.79 20.03 -18.52
CA GLN A 6 -21.00 19.62 -19.69
C GLN A 6 -19.72 20.45 -19.86
N ILE A 7 -19.79 21.76 -19.65
CA ILE A 7 -18.61 22.64 -19.73
C ILE A 7 -17.62 22.31 -18.61
N VAL A 8 -18.11 22.10 -17.39
CA VAL A 8 -17.28 21.71 -16.24
C VAL A 8 -16.62 20.34 -16.49
N LYS A 9 -17.35 19.37 -17.08
CA LYS A 9 -16.80 18.07 -17.54
C LYS A 9 -15.66 18.22 -18.54
N LEU A 10 -15.80 19.10 -19.53
CA LEU A 10 -14.78 19.37 -20.54
C LEU A 10 -13.56 20.11 -19.97
N CYS A 11 -13.78 20.94 -18.95
CA CYS A 11 -12.74 21.76 -18.34
C CYS A 11 -12.01 21.07 -17.19
N PHE A 12 -12.54 20.01 -16.56
CA PHE A 12 -11.91 19.33 -15.40
C PHE A 12 -10.41 19.06 -15.49
N PRO A 13 -9.85 18.53 -16.59
CA PRO A 13 -8.39 18.33 -16.70
C PRO A 13 -7.59 19.65 -16.78
N ARG A 14 -8.26 20.80 -16.88
CA ARG A 14 -7.69 22.16 -17.00
C ARG A 14 -8.08 23.09 -15.84
N LEU A 15 -8.95 22.67 -14.93
CA LEU A 15 -9.41 23.52 -13.82
C LEU A 15 -8.32 23.64 -12.76
N THR A 16 -8.02 24.87 -12.37
CA THR A 16 -7.10 25.14 -11.26
C THR A 16 -7.82 25.07 -9.91
N PRO A 17 -7.10 24.96 -8.78
CA PRO A 17 -7.71 25.03 -7.45
C PRO A 17 -8.59 26.27 -7.22
N LYS A 18 -8.28 27.40 -7.87
CA LYS A 18 -9.06 28.64 -7.78
C LYS A 18 -10.39 28.55 -8.54
N ASP A 19 -10.40 27.96 -9.73
CA ASP A 19 -11.60 27.80 -10.56
C ASP A 19 -12.62 26.86 -9.88
N MET A 20 -12.13 25.83 -9.20
CA MET A 20 -12.98 24.91 -8.44
C MET A 20 -13.54 25.51 -7.16
N CYS A 21 -12.82 26.41 -6.49
CA CYS A 21 -13.33 27.13 -5.33
C CYS A 21 -14.52 28.04 -5.73
N MET A 22 -14.43 28.68 -6.89
CA MET A 22 -15.52 29.46 -7.48
C MET A 22 -16.74 28.58 -7.85
N LEU A 23 -16.51 27.38 -8.40
CA LEU A 23 -17.58 26.42 -8.69
C LEU A 23 -18.23 25.88 -7.41
N ARG A 24 -17.47 25.63 -6.34
CA ARG A 24 -17.99 25.20 -5.02
C ARG A 24 -18.90 26.24 -4.38
N CYS A 25 -18.60 27.53 -4.54
CA CYS A 25 -19.44 28.61 -4.05
C CYS A 25 -20.72 28.82 -4.85
N SER A 26 -20.78 28.33 -6.09
CA SER A 26 -21.88 28.60 -7.03
C SER A 26 -22.75 27.37 -7.33
N CYS A 27 -22.27 26.17 -7.03
CA CYS A 27 -22.93 24.90 -7.34
C CYS A 27 -23.35 24.19 -6.06
N SER A 28 -24.66 24.05 -5.85
CA SER A 28 -25.24 23.32 -4.71
C SER A 28 -24.83 21.84 -4.67
N GLU A 29 -24.51 21.22 -5.82
CA GLU A 29 -24.00 19.83 -5.88
C GLU A 29 -22.60 19.68 -5.29
N LEU A 30 -21.80 20.76 -5.24
CA LEU A 30 -20.45 20.79 -4.69
C LEU A 30 -20.40 21.25 -3.23
N ALA A 31 -21.54 21.67 -2.67
CA ALA A 31 -21.63 22.15 -1.30
C ALA A 31 -21.27 21.02 -0.32
N GLY A 32 -20.40 21.29 0.67
CA GLY A 32 -19.92 20.29 1.63
C GLY A 32 -18.76 19.41 1.14
N MET A 33 -18.49 19.32 -0.16
CA MET A 33 -17.39 18.51 -0.69
C MET A 33 -16.02 19.16 -0.39
N SER A 34 -15.10 18.43 0.22
CA SER A 34 -13.69 18.85 0.35
C SER A 34 -12.90 18.29 -0.82
N VAL A 35 -12.70 19.10 -1.86
CA VAL A 35 -11.93 18.75 -3.06
C VAL A 35 -10.62 19.52 -3.04
N SER A 36 -9.49 18.81 -2.94
CA SER A 36 -8.17 19.40 -3.09
C SER A 36 -7.41 18.76 -4.24
N TRP A 37 -6.68 19.56 -5.00
CA TRP A 37 -5.84 19.11 -6.09
C TRP A 37 -4.39 19.11 -5.63
N GLN A 38 -3.81 17.93 -5.44
CA GLN A 38 -2.37 17.75 -5.27
C GLN A 38 -1.92 16.73 -6.31
N ASP A 39 -0.88 17.08 -7.09
CA ASP A 39 -0.26 16.19 -8.07
C ASP A 39 -1.22 15.54 -9.09
N HIS A 40 -2.21 16.31 -9.57
CA HIS A 40 -3.27 15.84 -10.49
C HIS A 40 -4.17 14.75 -9.90
N SER A 41 -4.21 14.63 -8.58
CA SER A 41 -5.12 13.76 -7.84
C SER A 41 -6.18 14.60 -7.15
N ILE A 42 -7.43 14.18 -7.25
CA ILE A 42 -8.52 14.80 -6.52
C ILE A 42 -8.71 14.04 -5.22
N ASN A 43 -8.51 14.70 -4.09
CA ASN A 43 -8.89 14.15 -2.78
C ASN A 43 -10.39 14.35 -2.60
N PHE A 44 -11.14 13.25 -2.51
CA PHE A 44 -12.57 13.25 -2.22
C PHE A 44 -12.83 12.72 -0.83
N LYS A 45 -13.50 13.54 -0.01
CA LYS A 45 -14.12 13.04 1.21
C LYS A 45 -15.42 12.34 0.86
N LEU A 46 -15.48 11.03 1.07
CA LEU A 46 -16.69 10.23 0.97
C LEU A 46 -17.22 10.05 2.40
N ASP A 47 -18.33 10.72 2.71
CA ASP A 47 -18.98 10.72 4.03
C ASP A 47 -20.39 10.11 4.02
N GLY A 48 -20.76 9.46 2.92
CA GLY A 48 -22.08 8.86 2.72
C GLY A 48 -23.17 9.84 2.27
N SER A 49 -22.85 11.13 2.05
CA SER A 49 -23.80 12.09 1.51
C SER A 49 -24.13 11.79 0.03
N ASP A 50 -25.41 11.91 -0.33
CA ASP A 50 -25.89 11.74 -1.71
C ASP A 50 -25.21 12.70 -2.70
N SER A 51 -24.82 13.89 -2.24
CA SER A 51 -24.12 14.88 -3.07
C SER A 51 -22.72 14.41 -3.46
N ALA A 52 -21.97 13.82 -2.53
CA ALA A 52 -20.60 13.37 -2.81
C ALA A 52 -20.56 12.15 -3.73
N THR A 53 -21.48 11.21 -3.53
CA THR A 53 -21.60 9.98 -4.34
C THR A 53 -22.13 10.30 -5.75
N CYS A 54 -23.20 11.11 -5.86
CA CYS A 54 -23.78 11.52 -7.15
C CYS A 54 -22.77 12.31 -7.99
N TRP A 55 -22.00 13.20 -7.37
CA TRP A 55 -20.96 13.94 -8.09
C TRP A 55 -19.87 13.01 -8.63
N LEU A 56 -19.39 12.06 -7.81
CA LEU A 56 -18.35 11.11 -8.22
C LEU A 56 -18.82 10.27 -9.40
N GLN A 57 -20.03 9.70 -9.32
CA GLN A 57 -20.63 8.93 -10.40
C GLN A 57 -20.66 9.70 -11.73
N LYS A 58 -21.00 10.99 -11.70
CA LYS A 58 -21.09 11.81 -12.92
C LYS A 58 -19.75 12.14 -13.58
N ASN A 59 -18.64 12.07 -12.85
CA ASN A 59 -17.34 12.61 -13.30
C ASN A 59 -16.20 11.57 -13.35
N ILE A 60 -16.34 10.45 -12.65
CA ILE A 60 -15.27 9.46 -12.49
C ILE A 60 -14.88 8.75 -13.78
N GLU A 61 -15.79 8.64 -14.76
CA GLU A 61 -15.51 7.97 -16.05
C GLU A 61 -14.36 8.62 -16.83
N SER A 62 -14.18 9.94 -16.66
CA SER A 62 -13.11 10.71 -17.31
C SER A 62 -11.83 10.79 -16.48
N MET A 63 -11.84 10.27 -15.24
CA MET A 63 -10.71 10.35 -14.33
C MET A 63 -9.71 9.21 -14.56
N ARG A 64 -8.43 9.53 -14.35
CA ARG A 64 -7.34 8.56 -14.31
C ARG A 64 -6.74 8.40 -12.92
N LYS A 65 -6.78 9.44 -12.10
CA LYS A 65 -6.26 9.45 -10.74
C LYS A 65 -7.36 9.85 -9.77
N LEU A 66 -7.53 9.07 -8.73
CA LEU A 66 -8.53 9.32 -7.70
C LEU A 66 -7.94 9.04 -6.32
N SER A 67 -8.15 9.96 -5.39
CA SER A 67 -7.81 9.78 -3.98
C SER A 67 -9.07 9.90 -3.14
N LEU A 68 -9.40 8.87 -2.38
CA LEU A 68 -10.59 8.80 -1.55
C LEU A 68 -10.18 8.81 -0.08
N ASN A 69 -10.69 9.79 0.66
CA ASN A 69 -10.67 9.77 2.11
C ASN A 69 -12.09 9.44 2.59
N ILE A 70 -12.28 8.21 3.05
CA ILE A 70 -13.58 7.69 3.46
C ILE A 70 -13.66 7.78 4.97
N SER A 71 -14.47 8.71 5.45
CA SER A 71 -14.69 8.98 6.86
C SER A 71 -16.11 8.59 7.26
N GLY A 72 -16.26 7.95 8.42
CA GLY A 72 -17.56 7.44 8.86
C GLY A 72 -17.92 6.14 8.16
N ASP A 73 -19.12 5.65 8.42
CA ASP A 73 -19.62 4.42 7.81
C ASP A 73 -20.18 4.75 6.41
N VAL A 74 -19.51 4.27 5.37
CA VAL A 74 -19.95 4.47 3.98
C VAL A 74 -20.54 3.16 3.49
N PRO A 75 -21.78 3.16 2.97
CA PRO A 75 -22.40 1.94 2.49
C PRO A 75 -21.52 1.32 1.39
N GLN A 76 -21.30 0.02 1.49
CA GLN A 76 -20.45 -0.74 0.57
C GLN A 76 -20.87 -0.55 -0.91
N THR A 77 -22.17 -0.41 -1.16
CA THR A 77 -22.72 -0.12 -2.50
C THR A 77 -22.16 1.16 -3.10
N ALA A 78 -21.96 2.21 -2.30
CA ALA A 78 -21.39 3.46 -2.79
C ALA A 78 -19.94 3.29 -3.27
N LEU A 79 -19.14 2.49 -2.55
CA LEU A 79 -17.78 2.19 -2.98
C LEU A 79 -17.77 1.32 -4.24
N GLN A 80 -18.71 0.38 -4.34
CA GLN A 80 -18.87 -0.47 -5.52
C GLN A 80 -19.23 0.35 -6.76
N ASP A 81 -20.21 1.24 -6.66
CA ASP A 81 -20.61 2.12 -7.77
C ASP A 81 -19.45 2.99 -8.25
N VAL A 82 -18.66 3.53 -7.30
CA VAL A 82 -17.46 4.31 -7.61
C VAL A 82 -16.44 3.48 -8.38
N MET A 83 -16.17 2.25 -7.97
CA MET A 83 -15.22 1.39 -8.69
C MET A 83 -15.76 0.91 -10.04
N GLU A 84 -17.05 0.62 -10.15
CA GLU A 84 -17.69 0.18 -11.40
C GLU A 84 -17.72 1.28 -12.47
N ALA A 85 -17.94 2.54 -12.07
CA ALA A 85 -17.89 3.70 -12.95
C ALA A 85 -16.44 4.14 -13.27
N GLY A 86 -15.51 3.91 -12.34
CA GLY A 86 -14.09 4.29 -12.45
C GLY A 86 -13.21 3.38 -13.31
N ARG A 87 -13.72 2.80 -14.41
CA ARG A 87 -12.97 1.81 -15.24
C ARG A 87 -11.73 2.36 -15.95
N ASN A 88 -11.56 3.68 -15.98
CA ASN A 88 -10.41 4.36 -16.58
C ASN A 88 -9.34 4.77 -15.57
N LEU A 89 -9.56 4.50 -14.28
CA LEU A 89 -8.58 4.81 -13.23
C LEU A 89 -7.30 3.99 -13.44
N THR A 90 -6.18 4.69 -13.44
CA THR A 90 -4.81 4.15 -13.45
C THR A 90 -4.12 4.33 -12.10
N CYS A 91 -4.57 5.27 -11.26
CA CYS A 91 -4.06 5.47 -9.90
C CYS A 91 -5.24 5.66 -8.94
N LEU A 92 -5.25 4.85 -7.88
CA LEU A 92 -6.27 4.89 -6.84
C LEU A 92 -5.58 4.94 -5.48
N SER A 93 -5.91 5.97 -4.70
CA SER A 93 -5.51 6.08 -3.29
C SER A 93 -6.76 6.00 -2.44
N ILE A 94 -6.75 5.19 -1.38
CA ILE A 94 -7.86 5.10 -0.43
C ILE A 94 -7.29 5.24 0.98
N SER A 95 -7.94 6.08 1.78
CA SER A 95 -7.72 6.15 3.22
C SER A 95 -9.04 6.00 3.95
N SER A 96 -9.14 5.01 4.86
CA SER A 96 -10.36 4.79 5.63
C SER A 96 -10.17 3.93 6.85
N LYS A 97 -10.72 4.33 7.99
CA LYS A 97 -10.65 3.50 9.20
C LYS A 97 -11.71 2.39 9.28
N ASN A 98 -12.73 2.43 8.40
CA ASN A 98 -13.94 1.63 8.56
C ASN A 98 -14.16 0.59 7.44
N ILE A 99 -13.43 0.68 6.33
CA ILE A 99 -13.60 -0.26 5.21
C ILE A 99 -12.98 -1.60 5.57
N THR A 100 -13.81 -2.64 5.59
CA THR A 100 -13.40 -4.02 5.84
C THR A 100 -13.02 -4.79 4.57
N GLU A 101 -13.61 -4.41 3.43
CA GLU A 101 -13.37 -5.01 2.13
C GLU A 101 -13.48 -3.99 0.98
N LEU A 102 -12.70 -4.19 -0.08
CA LEU A 102 -12.78 -3.37 -1.29
C LEU A 102 -13.52 -4.14 -2.40
N PRO A 103 -14.39 -3.46 -3.18
CA PRO A 103 -14.99 -4.04 -4.37
C PRO A 103 -13.95 -4.25 -5.47
N PRO A 104 -14.30 -4.95 -6.57
CA PRO A 104 -13.39 -5.20 -7.68
C PRO A 104 -12.75 -3.91 -8.21
N LEU A 105 -11.43 -3.95 -8.41
CA LEU A 105 -10.66 -2.79 -8.85
C LEU A 105 -10.79 -2.55 -10.37
N SER A 106 -10.50 -1.31 -10.80
CA SER A 106 -10.42 -0.96 -12.21
C SER A 106 -9.42 -1.88 -12.96
N PRO A 107 -9.78 -2.45 -14.13
CA PRO A 107 -8.89 -3.34 -14.88
C PRO A 107 -7.68 -2.61 -15.48
N LYS A 108 -7.71 -1.26 -15.53
CA LYS A 108 -6.60 -0.41 -16.01
C LYS A 108 -5.73 0.14 -14.87
N LEU A 109 -5.97 -0.28 -13.64
CA LEU A 109 -5.29 0.27 -12.47
C LEU A 109 -3.81 -0.12 -12.47
N GLU A 110 -2.93 0.88 -12.46
CA GLU A 110 -1.48 0.71 -12.44
C GLU A 110 -0.91 0.97 -11.04
N GLN A 111 -1.56 1.78 -10.22
CA GLN A 111 -1.11 2.14 -8.88
C GLN A 111 -2.26 2.04 -7.88
N LEU A 112 -2.06 1.28 -6.81
CA LEU A 112 -2.98 1.20 -5.67
C LEU A 112 -2.25 1.60 -4.40
N LYS A 113 -2.77 2.62 -3.71
CA LYS A 113 -2.29 3.09 -2.42
C LYS A 113 -3.40 2.98 -1.39
N LEU A 114 -3.11 2.30 -0.29
CA LEU A 114 -4.01 2.11 0.84
C LEU A 114 -3.32 2.71 2.06
N GLU A 115 -3.89 3.75 2.64
CA GLU A 115 -3.29 4.48 3.76
C GLU A 115 -4.24 4.55 4.93
N SER A 116 -3.84 4.06 6.09
CA SER A 116 -4.70 4.01 7.29
C SER A 116 -6.00 3.23 7.05
N CYS A 117 -5.94 2.19 6.20
CA CYS A 117 -7.04 1.24 5.96
C CYS A 117 -7.13 0.22 7.11
N SER A 118 -7.36 0.70 8.34
CA SER A 118 -7.14 -0.08 9.56
C SER A 118 -8.07 -1.28 9.75
N ALA A 119 -9.27 -1.25 9.18
CA ALA A 119 -10.25 -2.34 9.26
C ALA A 119 -10.16 -3.33 8.08
N LEU A 120 -9.33 -3.05 7.07
CA LEU A 120 -9.29 -3.83 5.83
C LEU A 120 -8.64 -5.20 6.07
N LEU A 121 -9.40 -6.26 5.85
CA LEU A 121 -8.95 -7.64 6.15
C LEU A 121 -8.09 -8.23 5.02
N THR A 122 -8.45 -7.92 3.77
CA THR A 122 -7.81 -8.45 2.56
C THR A 122 -8.06 -7.51 1.38
N LEU A 123 -7.30 -7.70 0.28
CA LEU A 123 -7.55 -7.01 -0.98
C LEU A 123 -8.33 -7.92 -1.95
N PRO A 124 -9.17 -7.34 -2.83
CA PRO A 124 -9.81 -8.04 -3.93
C PRO A 124 -8.76 -8.51 -4.96
N VAL A 125 -9.22 -9.22 -5.99
CA VAL A 125 -8.36 -9.63 -7.11
C VAL A 125 -7.67 -8.41 -7.71
N LEU A 126 -6.34 -8.46 -7.75
CA LEU A 126 -5.51 -7.39 -8.27
C LEU A 126 -5.46 -7.47 -9.80
N PRO A 127 -5.60 -6.33 -10.52
CA PRO A 127 -5.54 -6.31 -11.97
C PRO A 127 -4.11 -6.57 -12.45
N GLN A 128 -3.98 -7.26 -13.59
CA GLN A 128 -2.67 -7.60 -14.17
C GLN A 128 -1.84 -6.37 -14.56
N THR A 129 -2.50 -5.24 -14.80
CA THR A 129 -1.91 -3.94 -15.13
C THR A 129 -1.24 -3.25 -13.94
N LEU A 130 -1.48 -3.74 -12.71
CA LEU A 130 -0.95 -3.13 -11.49
C LEU A 130 0.58 -3.20 -11.48
N ARG A 131 1.23 -2.04 -11.24
CA ARG A 131 2.68 -1.84 -11.19
C ARG A 131 3.16 -1.46 -9.79
N GLU A 132 2.35 -0.75 -9.02
CA GLU A 132 2.69 -0.34 -7.66
C GLU A 132 1.56 -0.69 -6.69
N LEU A 133 1.92 -1.35 -5.60
CA LEU A 133 1.04 -1.61 -4.46
C LEU A 133 1.69 -1.07 -3.19
N ASP A 134 0.98 -0.15 -2.52
CA ASP A 134 1.41 0.44 -1.26
C ASP A 134 0.31 0.29 -0.21
N CYS A 135 0.60 -0.40 0.89
CA CYS A 135 -0.30 -0.60 2.02
C CYS A 135 0.36 -0.05 3.28
N GLN A 136 -0.06 1.11 3.76
CA GLN A 136 0.43 1.73 4.99
C GLN A 136 -0.65 1.74 6.06
N SER A 137 -0.31 1.34 7.29
CA SER A 137 -1.21 1.34 8.45
C SER A 137 -2.52 0.60 8.17
N CYS A 138 -2.41 -0.60 7.57
CA CYS A 138 -3.54 -1.49 7.33
C CYS A 138 -3.57 -2.54 8.45
N ASP A 139 -4.03 -2.12 9.63
CA ASP A 139 -3.85 -2.86 10.88
C ASP A 139 -4.45 -4.27 10.87
N ALA A 140 -5.64 -4.41 10.26
CA ALA A 140 -6.36 -5.67 10.15
C ALA A 140 -5.96 -6.54 8.94
N LEU A 141 -5.02 -6.08 8.10
CA LEU A 141 -4.66 -6.79 6.87
C LEU A 141 -3.87 -8.05 7.19
N GLU A 142 -4.49 -9.22 7.02
CA GLU A 142 -3.87 -10.49 7.38
C GLU A 142 -3.05 -11.12 6.25
N VAL A 143 -3.53 -10.96 5.01
CA VAL A 143 -2.97 -11.59 3.81
C VAL A 143 -3.12 -10.68 2.58
N LEU A 144 -2.18 -10.81 1.64
CA LEU A 144 -2.34 -10.28 0.28
C LEU A 144 -2.93 -11.35 -0.65
N PRO A 145 -3.73 -10.98 -1.65
CA PRO A 145 -4.39 -11.92 -2.56
C PRO A 145 -3.38 -12.65 -3.46
N SER A 146 -3.65 -13.93 -3.74
CA SER A 146 -2.80 -14.77 -4.60
C SER A 146 -2.64 -14.23 -6.03
N SER A 147 -3.59 -13.41 -6.49
CA SER A 147 -3.54 -12.71 -7.77
C SER A 147 -2.31 -11.83 -7.93
N LEU A 148 -1.68 -11.39 -6.82
CA LEU A 148 -0.45 -10.59 -6.82
C LEU A 148 0.65 -11.23 -7.69
N SER A 149 0.76 -12.56 -7.68
CA SER A 149 1.74 -13.32 -8.48
C SER A 149 1.61 -13.12 -9.99
N SER A 150 0.41 -12.79 -10.47
CA SER A 150 0.08 -12.60 -11.88
C SER A 150 0.09 -11.14 -12.34
N THR A 151 0.43 -10.21 -11.45
CA THR A 151 0.48 -8.77 -11.74
C THR A 151 1.82 -8.35 -12.35
N ALA A 152 1.85 -7.14 -12.90
CA ALA A 152 3.07 -6.46 -13.33
C ALA A 152 3.74 -5.64 -12.21
N VAL A 153 3.44 -5.94 -10.93
CA VAL A 153 3.92 -5.12 -9.81
C VAL A 153 5.44 -5.15 -9.78
N CYS A 154 6.04 -3.97 -9.83
CA CYS A 154 7.48 -3.74 -9.73
C CYS A 154 7.87 -3.17 -8.37
N LYS A 155 6.93 -2.56 -7.64
CA LYS A 155 7.15 -2.00 -6.30
C LYS A 155 6.02 -2.42 -5.37
N LEU A 156 6.39 -3.15 -4.31
CA LEU A 156 5.49 -3.55 -3.23
C LEU A 156 5.98 -2.94 -1.92
N THR A 157 5.14 -2.14 -1.29
CA THR A 157 5.40 -1.58 0.04
C THR A 157 4.29 -1.96 0.99
N CYS A 158 4.62 -2.51 2.15
CA CYS A 158 3.71 -2.66 3.27
C CYS A 158 4.37 -2.10 4.53
N GLY A 159 3.72 -1.16 5.21
CA GLY A 159 4.24 -0.53 6.41
C GLY A 159 3.20 -0.50 7.50
N ASN A 160 3.60 -0.81 8.73
CA ASN A 160 2.70 -0.81 9.89
C ASN A 160 1.46 -1.71 9.66
N CYS A 161 1.68 -2.93 9.17
CA CYS A 161 0.64 -3.95 9.00
C CYS A 161 0.91 -5.09 10.01
N PRO A 162 0.60 -4.90 11.30
CA PRO A 162 1.00 -5.81 12.38
C PRO A 162 0.43 -7.23 12.23
N LEU A 163 -0.74 -7.41 11.61
CA LEU A 163 -1.39 -8.71 11.43
C LEU A 163 -1.03 -9.42 10.11
N LEU A 164 -0.20 -8.83 9.25
CA LEU A 164 0.17 -9.43 7.97
C LEU A 164 1.12 -10.62 8.22
N LYS A 165 0.59 -11.84 8.12
CA LYS A 165 1.30 -13.07 8.52
C LYS A 165 2.23 -13.61 7.44
N SER A 166 1.84 -13.46 6.18
CA SER A 166 2.54 -14.04 5.03
C SER A 166 2.26 -13.30 3.75
N LEU A 167 3.20 -13.36 2.80
CA LEU A 167 3.00 -12.89 1.43
C LEU A 167 2.72 -14.08 0.49
N PRO A 168 1.83 -13.91 -0.51
CA PRO A 168 1.68 -14.87 -1.60
C PRO A 168 2.93 -14.88 -2.48
N GLN A 169 2.96 -15.76 -3.49
CA GLN A 169 4.04 -15.75 -4.49
C GLN A 169 4.19 -14.36 -5.12
N LEU A 170 5.44 -13.88 -5.17
CA LEU A 170 5.74 -12.55 -5.68
C LEU A 170 5.79 -12.54 -7.21
N PRO A 171 5.38 -11.45 -7.87
CA PRO A 171 5.46 -11.34 -9.32
C PRO A 171 6.91 -11.27 -9.76
N LYS A 172 7.20 -11.88 -10.92
CA LYS A 172 8.57 -11.91 -11.49
C LYS A 172 9.11 -10.51 -11.83
N SER A 173 8.21 -9.55 -12.04
CA SER A 173 8.53 -8.14 -12.31
C SER A 173 8.98 -7.35 -11.09
N LEU A 174 8.91 -7.92 -9.88
CA LEU A 174 9.17 -7.17 -8.65
C LEU A 174 10.64 -6.74 -8.56
N VAL A 175 10.84 -5.42 -8.42
CA VAL A 175 12.15 -4.78 -8.29
C VAL A 175 12.37 -4.26 -6.87
N GLU A 176 11.33 -3.78 -6.21
CA GLU A 176 11.41 -3.26 -4.84
C GLU A 176 10.38 -3.94 -3.93
N LEU A 177 10.86 -4.51 -2.82
CA LEU A 177 10.04 -5.02 -1.73
C LEU A 177 10.41 -4.30 -0.44
N LYS A 178 9.45 -3.57 0.14
CA LYS A 178 9.63 -2.78 1.37
C LYS A 178 8.57 -3.18 2.38
N MET A 179 8.96 -3.96 3.37
CA MET A 179 8.16 -4.31 4.54
C MET A 179 8.69 -3.51 5.73
N LYS A 180 7.81 -2.82 6.45
CA LYS A 180 8.18 -2.07 7.66
C LYS A 180 7.18 -2.34 8.77
N TRP A 181 7.64 -2.57 9.99
CA TRP A 181 6.75 -2.69 11.15
C TRP A 181 5.61 -3.73 10.93
N CYS A 182 5.92 -4.84 10.26
CA CYS A 182 4.97 -5.93 10.02
C CYS A 182 5.24 -7.05 11.03
N GLY A 183 4.78 -6.85 12.27
CA GLY A 183 5.16 -7.66 13.43
C GLY A 183 4.83 -9.15 13.32
N SER A 184 3.74 -9.53 12.63
CA SER A 184 3.35 -10.95 12.48
C SER A 184 3.96 -11.65 11.26
N LEU A 185 4.77 -10.96 10.44
CA LEU A 185 5.31 -11.56 9.22
C LEU A 185 6.37 -12.60 9.57
N LEU A 186 6.08 -13.89 9.34
CA LEU A 186 6.95 -14.97 9.80
C LEU A 186 8.04 -15.36 8.79
N GLN A 187 7.78 -15.17 7.51
CA GLN A 187 8.67 -15.56 6.42
C GLN A 187 8.32 -14.81 5.14
N LEU A 188 9.30 -14.69 4.25
CA LEU A 188 9.08 -14.24 2.88
C LEU A 188 8.99 -15.46 1.94
N PRO A 189 8.17 -15.36 0.87
CA PRO A 189 8.18 -16.32 -0.24
C PRO A 189 9.51 -16.25 -1.00
N ALA A 190 9.69 -17.13 -1.98
CA ALA A 190 10.85 -17.08 -2.88
C ALA A 190 10.95 -15.70 -3.54
N LEU A 191 12.10 -15.06 -3.38
CA LEU A 191 12.35 -13.74 -3.95
C LEU A 191 12.60 -13.84 -5.46
N PRO A 192 12.03 -12.95 -6.29
CA PRO A 192 12.29 -12.96 -7.72
C PRO A 192 13.72 -12.54 -8.02
N GLU A 193 14.33 -13.15 -9.04
CA GLU A 193 15.72 -12.88 -9.44
C GLU A 193 15.96 -11.39 -9.71
N GLY A 194 14.98 -10.72 -10.34
CA GLY A 194 15.01 -9.30 -10.70
C GLY A 194 14.87 -8.30 -9.55
N LEU A 195 14.66 -8.75 -8.31
CA LEU A 195 14.58 -7.87 -7.15
C LEU A 195 15.87 -7.06 -7.02
N LYS A 196 15.81 -5.78 -6.70
CA LYS A 196 16.99 -4.92 -6.47
C LYS A 196 17.03 -4.39 -5.05
N CYS A 197 15.87 -4.12 -4.47
CA CYS A 197 15.75 -3.55 -3.13
C CYS A 197 14.88 -4.47 -2.27
N LEU A 198 15.44 -4.93 -1.14
CA LEU A 198 14.70 -5.61 -0.08
C LEU A 198 14.91 -4.82 1.22
N TYR A 199 13.83 -4.41 1.85
CA TYR A 199 13.86 -3.73 3.14
C TYR A 199 12.79 -4.32 4.04
N THR A 200 13.15 -4.79 5.24
CA THR A 200 12.24 -5.52 6.14
C THR A 200 12.25 -5.01 7.58
N ALA A 201 12.61 -3.75 7.80
CA ALA A 201 12.88 -3.23 9.15
C ALA A 201 11.67 -3.26 10.08
N GLY A 202 11.87 -3.68 11.33
CA GLY A 202 10.81 -3.72 12.35
C GLY A 202 9.80 -4.85 12.11
N CYS A 203 10.15 -5.84 11.27
CA CYS A 203 9.37 -7.06 11.15
C CYS A 203 9.90 -8.06 12.19
N GLU A 204 9.58 -7.83 13.46
CA GLU A 204 10.20 -8.51 14.60
C GLU A 204 10.14 -10.04 14.49
N ALA A 205 8.98 -10.63 14.18
CA ALA A 205 8.88 -12.09 14.05
C ALA A 205 9.69 -12.66 12.86
N LEU A 206 9.87 -11.88 11.79
CA LEU A 206 10.74 -12.25 10.67
C LEU A 206 12.20 -12.20 11.12
N GLU A 207 12.58 -11.12 11.80
CA GLU A 207 13.93 -10.88 12.30
C GLU A 207 14.34 -11.94 13.33
N GLU A 208 13.47 -12.28 14.29
CA GLU A 208 13.69 -13.35 15.27
C GLU A 208 13.90 -14.71 14.60
N ARG A 209 13.09 -15.05 13.59
CA ARG A 209 13.23 -16.32 12.85
C ARG A 209 14.50 -16.35 11.99
N MET A 210 15.03 -15.18 11.64
CA MET A 210 16.33 -15.02 11.00
C MET A 210 17.49 -15.01 12.01
N GLN A 211 17.23 -15.09 13.31
CA GLN A 211 18.25 -15.21 14.36
C GLN A 211 18.32 -16.68 14.84
N GLY A 212 19.41 -17.38 14.53
CA GLY A 212 19.67 -18.75 15.02
C GLY A 212 20.57 -19.59 14.09
N PRO A 213 21.11 -20.74 14.55
CA PRO A 213 22.09 -21.53 13.80
C PRO A 213 21.54 -22.11 12.47
N ALA A 214 20.23 -22.32 12.37
CA ALA A 214 19.55 -22.72 11.13
C ALA A 214 19.03 -21.53 10.29
N ALA A 215 19.32 -20.28 10.70
CA ALA A 215 18.87 -19.09 9.99
C ALA A 215 19.56 -18.91 8.65
N ALA A 216 20.84 -19.29 8.51
CA ALA A 216 21.54 -19.24 7.23
C ALA A 216 20.86 -20.12 6.18
N ALA A 217 20.39 -21.31 6.55
CA ALA A 217 19.65 -22.21 5.65
C ALA A 217 18.26 -21.66 5.30
N ARG A 218 17.54 -21.04 6.26
CA ARG A 218 16.25 -20.39 6.01
C ARG A 218 16.39 -19.15 5.13
N ALA A 219 17.35 -18.28 5.44
CA ALA A 219 17.68 -17.11 4.65
C ALA A 219 18.12 -17.53 3.24
N ALA A 220 18.95 -18.57 3.09
CA ALA A 220 19.35 -19.11 1.80
C ALA A 220 18.17 -19.73 1.02
N ALA A 221 17.21 -20.38 1.68
CA ALA A 221 16.00 -20.90 1.03
C ALA A 221 15.05 -19.78 0.56
N THR A 222 14.89 -18.74 1.38
CA THR A 222 14.10 -17.55 1.04
C THR A 222 14.79 -16.70 -0.05
N CYS A 223 16.12 -16.66 -0.05
CA CYS A 223 16.96 -15.92 -0.98
C CYS A 223 17.54 -16.80 -2.11
N ALA A 224 17.02 -17.99 -2.34
CA ALA A 224 17.51 -18.88 -3.41
C ALA A 224 17.24 -18.20 -4.77
N GLY A 225 18.29 -17.61 -5.37
CA GLY A 225 18.20 -16.77 -6.58
C GLY A 225 18.52 -15.28 -6.37
N ALA A 226 18.81 -14.86 -5.15
CA ALA A 226 19.22 -13.50 -4.80
C ALA A 226 20.77 -13.39 -4.75
N THR A 227 21.32 -12.29 -5.26
CA THR A 227 22.75 -11.96 -5.22
C THR A 227 23.26 -11.75 -3.79
N VAL A 228 24.56 -11.95 -3.57
CA VAL A 228 25.25 -11.87 -2.25
C VAL A 228 24.98 -10.55 -1.51
N ASP A 229 24.79 -9.43 -2.23
CA ASP A 229 24.40 -8.13 -1.63
C ASP A 229 23.02 -8.14 -0.95
N LYS A 230 22.07 -8.94 -1.45
CA LYS A 230 20.71 -9.08 -0.87
C LYS A 230 20.75 -9.88 0.44
N LEU A 231 21.67 -10.85 0.53
CA LEU A 231 21.99 -11.56 1.77
C LEU A 231 22.63 -10.62 2.79
N LEU A 232 23.53 -9.73 2.36
CA LEU A 232 24.19 -8.78 3.25
C LEU A 232 23.20 -7.78 3.87
N HIS A 233 22.19 -7.29 3.14
CA HIS A 233 21.18 -6.40 3.72
C HIS A 233 20.22 -7.12 4.68
N CYS A 234 19.88 -8.38 4.41
CA CYS A 234 19.15 -9.25 5.36
C CYS A 234 19.95 -9.50 6.64
N ILE A 235 21.26 -9.70 6.51
CA ILE A 235 22.18 -9.93 7.64
C ILE A 235 22.47 -8.62 8.39
N GLU A 236 22.62 -7.48 7.71
CA GLU A 236 22.81 -6.16 8.32
C GLU A 236 21.54 -5.66 9.02
N ALA A 237 20.35 -5.96 8.48
CA ALA A 237 19.08 -5.70 9.17
C ALA A 237 19.00 -6.53 10.47
N ALA A 238 19.38 -7.81 10.42
CA ALA A 238 19.51 -8.65 11.62
C ALA A 238 20.58 -8.15 12.60
N ALA A 239 21.71 -7.62 12.11
CA ALA A 239 22.79 -7.09 12.94
C ALA A 239 22.47 -5.72 13.57
N ARG A 240 21.71 -4.85 12.89
CA ARG A 240 21.25 -3.56 13.44
C ARG A 240 20.18 -3.75 14.53
N ALA A 241 19.34 -4.78 14.43
CA ALA A 241 18.40 -5.15 15.48
C ALA A 241 19.13 -5.65 16.75
N ALA A 242 20.20 -6.42 16.60
CA ALA A 242 21.03 -6.88 17.72
C ALA A 242 21.72 -5.71 18.49
N ASN A 243 22.15 -4.66 17.78
CA ASN A 243 22.79 -3.49 18.39
C ASN A 243 21.83 -2.50 19.06
N SER A 244 20.51 -2.70 18.96
CA SER A 244 19.52 -1.89 19.68
C SER A 244 19.16 -2.44 21.08
N LEU A 245 19.75 -3.58 21.48
CA LEU A 245 19.56 -4.22 22.79
C LEU A 245 20.82 -4.15 23.69
N GLU A 246 21.89 -3.48 23.26
CA GLU A 246 23.08 -3.20 24.09
C GLU A 246 22.82 -2.04 25.05
N GLY A 247 21.90 -2.29 25.98
CA GLY A 247 21.63 -1.47 27.14
C GLY A 247 21.28 -2.37 28.30
N PHE A 248 22.22 -3.21 28.76
CA PHE A 248 22.52 -3.56 30.17
C PHE A 248 23.62 -4.66 30.19
N PRO A 249 24.50 -4.69 31.21
CA PRO A 249 25.88 -5.13 31.09
C PRO A 249 26.10 -6.55 31.59
N MET A 250 27.09 -7.26 31.02
CA MET A 250 27.88 -8.36 31.61
C MET A 250 28.74 -8.93 30.47
N ALA A 251 30.00 -9.32 30.60
CA ALA A 251 30.92 -9.47 31.70
C ALA A 251 32.33 -9.45 31.10
N ARG A 252 33.33 -8.98 31.87
CA ARG A 252 34.75 -9.13 31.54
C ARG A 252 35.06 -10.62 31.32
N LEU A 253 35.35 -11.00 30.07
CA LEU A 253 36.17 -12.17 29.80
C LEU A 253 37.63 -11.69 29.73
N GLN A 254 38.40 -12.01 30.77
CA GLN A 254 39.86 -11.89 30.75
C GLN A 254 40.42 -12.73 29.60
N GLN A 255 41.27 -12.11 28.79
CA GLN A 255 42.03 -12.74 27.71
C GLN A 255 43.05 -13.77 28.24
N PRO A 256 43.45 -14.75 27.42
CA PRO A 256 44.44 -15.76 27.77
C PRO A 256 45.85 -15.21 27.58
N ALA A 257 46.75 -15.51 28.52
CA ALA A 257 48.19 -15.35 28.31
C ALA A 257 48.81 -16.71 27.96
N ALA A 258 49.59 -16.71 26.88
CA ALA A 258 50.30 -17.83 26.31
C ALA A 258 51.45 -18.33 27.19
N ALA A 259 51.89 -19.55 26.85
CA ALA A 259 52.93 -20.35 27.48
C ALA A 259 54.30 -19.68 27.68
N ALA A 260 54.91 -19.97 28.83
CA ALA A 260 56.27 -20.49 29.00
C ALA A 260 56.37 -21.20 30.36
#